data_AF-A0A101FU04-F1
#
_entry.id   AF-A0A101FU04-F1
#
_cell.length_a   1.000
_cell.length_b   1.000
_cell.length_c   1.000
_cell.angle_alpha   90.00
_cell.angle_beta   90.00
_cell.angle_gamma   90.00
#
_symmetry.space_group_name_H-M   'P 1'
#
loop_
_entity.id
_entity.type
_entity.pdbx_description
1 polymer ?
#
loop_
_entity_poly.entity_id
_entity_poly.type
_entity_poly.pdbx_seq_one_letter_code
_entity_poly.pdbx_strand_id
1 'polypeptide(L)'
;DRNVTLIAVRVTGSVKLKPASYYTIKGTFQISDDLLRVEPGLRYGMMEVSSISGDRISMTNIREIDLSPNINVDLMDGIRLRTADQPNRLYIYRNITEPGTYELRGSVAEVVDGAMFEWNPSNFAGFYYDVDENLGTEAIIMTTYGNTLDEPNGVIYETVAQQKDFNFAEWGEYWTMGFLGENYFAGYVPDETGSLRSRLSDCTGGRTCVIDGIWQISTHPIPVEEDTEYDKMTVQVVDADSMVIMMNNEDNKIILSENKDQPLMGDIRIKTADQDAISVEEPLRFYIYTKETIES
;
A
#
# COMPACT_ATOMS: atom_id res chain seq x y z
N ASP A 1 -41.74 -3.15 12.08
CA ASP A 1 -41.11 -2.12 12.93
C ASP A 1 -39.83 -2.64 13.55
N ARG A 2 -38.67 -2.14 13.11
CA ARG A 2 -37.39 -2.40 13.78
C ARG A 2 -36.93 -1.10 14.41
N ASN A 3 -36.73 -1.12 15.72
CA ASN A 3 -36.08 -0.03 16.45
C ASN A 3 -34.62 0.04 15.99
N VAL A 4 -34.32 0.95 15.07
CA VAL A 4 -32.96 1.27 14.64
C VAL A 4 -32.59 2.60 15.27
N THR A 5 -31.53 2.62 16.06
CA THR A 5 -30.99 3.86 16.62
C THR A 5 -30.29 4.63 15.50
N LEU A 6 -30.99 5.61 14.92
CA LEU A 6 -30.43 6.46 13.86
C LEU A 6 -29.43 7.47 14.42
N ILE A 7 -29.63 7.94 15.65
CA ILE A 7 -28.74 8.89 16.32
C ILE A 7 -28.59 8.49 17.78
N ALA A 8 -27.35 8.37 18.26
CA ALA A 8 -27.02 8.25 19.67
C ALA A 8 -26.12 9.42 20.08
N VAL A 9 -26.49 10.12 21.16
CA VAL A 9 -25.73 11.26 21.70
C VAL A 9 -25.41 10.99 23.17
N ARG A 10 -24.12 10.95 23.51
CA ARG A 10 -23.67 10.86 24.90
C ARG A 10 -23.40 12.26 25.46
N VAL A 11 -24.27 12.70 26.37
CA VAL A 11 -24.12 13.96 27.11
C VAL A 11 -23.57 13.66 28.50
N THR A 12 -22.50 14.33 28.91
CA THR A 12 -21.82 14.03 30.19
C THR A 12 -21.97 15.11 31.26
N GLY A 13 -22.59 16.24 30.94
CA GLY A 13 -22.85 17.28 31.91
C GLY A 13 -23.69 18.42 31.34
N SER A 14 -24.37 19.12 32.24
CA SER A 14 -25.06 20.36 31.95
C SER A 14 -24.59 21.42 32.94
N VAL A 15 -24.20 22.59 32.46
CA VAL A 15 -23.91 23.74 33.32
C VAL A 15 -24.98 24.79 33.06
N LYS A 16 -25.77 25.10 34.09
CA LYS A 16 -26.76 26.20 34.06
C LYS A 16 -26.08 27.48 34.52
N LEU A 17 -25.64 28.32 33.59
CA LEU A 17 -25.39 29.73 33.86
C LEU A 17 -26.66 30.49 33.42
N LYS A 18 -27.19 31.41 34.22
CA LYS A 18 -28.20 32.35 33.68
C LYS A 18 -27.45 33.49 33.01
N PRO A 19 -27.78 33.88 31.76
CA PRO A 19 -28.98 33.50 31.00
C PRO A 19 -28.83 32.30 30.03
N ALA A 20 -27.68 31.65 29.89
CA ALA A 20 -27.46 30.55 28.94
C ALA A 20 -26.91 29.25 29.56
N SER A 21 -27.59 28.13 29.33
CA SER A 21 -27.13 26.78 29.71
C SER A 21 -26.40 26.12 28.55
N TYR A 22 -25.28 25.46 28.81
CA TYR A 22 -24.54 24.69 27.80
C TYR A 22 -24.45 23.21 28.19
N TYR A 23 -24.39 22.35 27.16
CA TYR A 23 -24.24 20.90 27.27
C TYR A 23 -22.92 20.47 26.61
N THR A 24 -22.19 19.58 27.25
CA THR A 24 -21.00 18.96 26.66
C THR A 24 -21.36 17.60 26.06
N ILE A 25 -21.35 17.53 24.73
CA ILE A 25 -21.50 16.29 23.97
C ILE A 25 -20.13 15.62 23.88
N LYS A 26 -20.01 14.36 24.35
CA LYS A 26 -18.75 13.59 24.26
C LYS A 26 -18.71 12.64 23.08
N GLY A 27 -19.85 12.37 22.45
CA GLY A 27 -19.92 11.49 21.30
C GLY A 27 -21.27 11.63 20.62
N THR A 28 -21.22 11.72 19.30
CA THR A 28 -22.36 11.63 18.40
C THR A 28 -22.12 10.45 17.48
N PHE A 29 -23.08 9.55 17.40
CA PHE A 29 -23.15 8.49 16.40
C PHE A 29 -24.42 8.73 15.59
N GLN A 30 -24.30 8.83 14.28
CA GLN A 30 -25.43 8.97 13.37
C GLN A 30 -25.29 7.97 12.23
N ILE A 31 -26.38 7.28 11.92
CA ILE A 31 -26.53 6.49 10.71
C ILE A 31 -27.30 7.37 9.71
N SER A 32 -26.92 7.34 8.44
CA SER A 32 -27.67 7.99 7.37
C SER A 32 -29.14 7.55 7.39
N ASP A 33 -30.07 8.47 7.14
CA ASP A 33 -31.49 8.15 6.92
C ASP A 33 -31.74 7.55 5.52
N ASP A 34 -30.76 7.67 4.62
CA ASP A 34 -30.74 6.98 3.33
C ASP A 34 -30.38 5.49 3.51
N LEU A 35 -31.40 4.69 3.78
CA LEU A 35 -31.28 3.23 3.87
C LEU A 35 -31.15 2.60 2.48
N LEU A 36 -29.95 2.15 2.14
CA LEU A 36 -29.72 1.24 1.02
C LEU A 36 -30.31 -0.14 1.36
N ARG A 37 -31.42 -0.49 0.70
CA ARG A 37 -32.00 -1.83 0.82
C ARG A 37 -31.08 -2.85 0.16
N VAL A 38 -30.82 -3.95 0.86
CA VAL A 38 -30.14 -5.12 0.33
C VAL A 38 -31.09 -6.30 0.40
N GLU A 39 -31.41 -6.89 -0.75
CA GLU A 39 -32.33 -8.02 -0.88
C GLU A 39 -31.71 -9.07 -1.82
N PRO A 40 -31.99 -10.37 -1.63
CA PRO A 40 -31.57 -11.39 -2.59
C PRO A 40 -32.05 -11.06 -4.02
N GLY A 41 -31.17 -11.24 -5.00
CA GLY A 41 -31.40 -10.84 -6.39
C GLY A 41 -30.98 -9.40 -6.72
N LEU A 42 -30.61 -8.57 -5.73
CA LEU A 42 -30.08 -7.23 -5.98
C LEU A 42 -28.66 -7.31 -6.55
N ARG A 43 -28.37 -6.48 -7.55
CA ARG A 43 -27.12 -6.50 -8.31
C ARG A 43 -26.22 -5.32 -8.00
N TYR A 44 -24.93 -5.60 -7.90
CA TYR A 44 -23.83 -4.66 -7.74
C TYR A 44 -22.78 -4.98 -8.79
N GLY A 45 -22.83 -4.28 -9.94
CA GLY A 45 -21.99 -4.60 -11.09
C GLY A 45 -22.24 -6.02 -11.62
N MET A 46 -21.20 -6.85 -11.60
CA MET A 46 -21.24 -8.26 -12.01
C MET A 46 -21.69 -9.21 -10.89
N MET A 47 -21.86 -8.71 -9.66
CA MET A 47 -22.23 -9.49 -8.49
C MET A 47 -23.73 -9.37 -8.19
N GLU A 48 -24.35 -10.45 -7.73
CA GLU A 48 -25.75 -10.46 -7.27
C GLU A 48 -25.83 -11.05 -5.86
N VAL A 49 -26.64 -10.44 -4.99
CA VAL A 49 -26.89 -10.93 -3.63
C VAL A 49 -27.56 -12.29 -3.70
N SER A 50 -26.85 -13.32 -3.28
CA SER A 50 -27.34 -14.70 -3.26
C SER A 50 -28.05 -15.04 -1.96
N SER A 51 -27.59 -14.50 -0.83
CA SER A 51 -28.23 -14.72 0.48
C SER A 51 -27.86 -13.64 1.50
N ILE A 52 -28.73 -13.48 2.50
CA ILE A 52 -28.54 -12.60 3.64
C ILE A 52 -28.84 -13.40 4.91
N SER A 53 -27.89 -13.47 5.84
CA SER A 53 -28.08 -13.97 7.20
C SER A 53 -28.03 -12.80 8.21
N GLY A 54 -28.12 -13.12 9.51
CA GLY A 54 -28.05 -12.09 10.55
C GLY A 54 -26.71 -11.32 10.58
N ASP A 55 -25.64 -11.92 10.07
CA ASP A 55 -24.25 -11.46 10.17
C ASP A 55 -23.48 -11.44 8.84
N ARG A 56 -24.10 -11.90 7.73
CA ARG A 56 -23.42 -12.03 6.44
C ARG A 56 -24.32 -11.70 5.26
N ILE A 57 -23.77 -10.98 4.29
CA ILE A 57 -24.32 -10.86 2.94
C ILE A 57 -23.38 -11.63 2.01
N SER A 58 -23.93 -12.56 1.24
CA SER A 58 -23.16 -13.30 0.23
C SER A 58 -23.60 -12.85 -1.16
N MET A 59 -22.63 -12.67 -2.06
CA MET A 59 -22.88 -12.33 -3.46
C MET A 59 -22.16 -13.32 -4.39
N THR A 60 -22.75 -13.58 -5.55
CA THR A 60 -22.19 -14.45 -6.58
C THR A 60 -22.14 -13.73 -7.92
N ASN A 61 -21.13 -14.02 -8.73
CA ASN A 61 -21.07 -13.52 -10.09
C ASN A 61 -22.22 -14.10 -10.92
N ILE A 62 -22.92 -13.25 -11.69
CA ILE A 62 -24.08 -13.67 -12.49
C ILE A 62 -23.69 -14.30 -13.85
N ARG A 63 -22.42 -14.18 -14.22
CA ARG A 63 -21.83 -14.69 -15.46
C ARG A 63 -20.32 -14.91 -15.26
N GLU A 64 -19.68 -15.57 -16.22
CA GLU A 64 -18.22 -15.65 -16.24
C GLU A 64 -17.57 -14.26 -16.18
N ILE A 65 -16.52 -14.19 -15.37
CA ILE A 65 -15.63 -13.03 -15.28
C ILE A 65 -14.52 -13.30 -16.30
N ASP A 66 -14.41 -12.43 -17.29
CA ASP A 66 -13.34 -12.49 -18.26
C ASP A 66 -12.01 -12.20 -17.56
N LEU A 67 -11.01 -13.05 -17.78
CA LEU A 67 -9.64 -12.89 -17.28
C LEU A 67 -8.64 -12.88 -18.44
N SER A 68 -9.07 -12.41 -19.61
CA SER A 68 -8.21 -12.23 -20.77
C SER A 68 -7.03 -11.31 -20.41
N PRO A 69 -5.89 -11.47 -21.09
CA PRO A 69 -4.71 -10.61 -20.91
C PRO A 69 -5.01 -9.12 -21.00
N ASN A 70 -4.35 -8.32 -20.14
CA ASN A 70 -4.32 -6.86 -20.22
C ASN A 70 -5.73 -6.20 -20.21
N ILE A 71 -6.69 -6.71 -19.45
CA ILE A 71 -8.03 -6.12 -19.32
C ILE A 71 -8.28 -5.54 -17.93
N ASN A 72 -9.23 -4.63 -17.87
CA ASN A 72 -9.83 -4.16 -16.63
C ASN A 72 -11.27 -4.64 -16.58
N VAL A 73 -11.66 -5.25 -15.46
CA VAL A 73 -13.03 -5.75 -15.24
C VAL A 73 -13.65 -5.00 -14.07
N ASP A 74 -14.75 -4.30 -14.33
CA ASP A 74 -15.60 -3.74 -13.27
C ASP A 74 -16.36 -4.86 -12.55
N LEU A 75 -15.97 -5.16 -11.31
CA LEU A 75 -16.56 -6.25 -10.54
C LEU A 75 -17.82 -5.78 -9.79
N MET A 76 -17.67 -4.80 -8.91
CA MET A 76 -18.77 -4.22 -8.12
C MET A 76 -18.36 -2.85 -7.57
N ASP A 77 -19.28 -1.88 -7.50
CA ASP A 77 -19.16 -0.58 -6.81
C ASP A 77 -17.72 -0.10 -6.49
N GLY A 78 -17.01 0.38 -7.53
CA GLY A 78 -15.64 0.89 -7.43
C GLY A 78 -14.53 -0.16 -7.37
N ILE A 79 -14.84 -1.42 -7.06
CA ILE A 79 -13.93 -2.57 -7.04
C ILE A 79 -13.80 -3.17 -8.45
N ARG A 80 -12.55 -3.31 -8.88
CA ARG A 80 -12.16 -3.74 -10.22
C ARG A 80 -11.10 -4.84 -10.14
N LEU A 81 -10.96 -5.59 -11.22
CA LEU A 81 -9.87 -6.51 -11.46
C LEU A 81 -8.99 -5.96 -12.60
N ARG A 82 -7.68 -6.07 -12.45
CA ARG A 82 -6.71 -5.86 -13.53
C ARG A 82 -6.00 -7.18 -13.79
N THR A 83 -5.91 -7.58 -15.06
CA THR A 83 -5.07 -8.71 -15.49
C THR A 83 -3.81 -8.19 -16.17
N ALA A 84 -2.70 -8.90 -15.95
CA ALA A 84 -1.45 -8.69 -16.68
C ALA A 84 -1.57 -9.12 -18.14
N ASP A 85 -0.62 -8.69 -18.97
CA ASP A 85 -0.47 -9.18 -20.33
C ASP A 85 -0.07 -10.66 -20.35
N GLN A 86 1.17 -11.01 -19.99
CA GLN A 86 1.59 -12.41 -19.81
C GLN A 86 2.73 -12.53 -18.79
N PRO A 87 2.74 -13.59 -17.96
CA PRO A 87 1.66 -14.55 -17.71
C PRO A 87 0.47 -13.89 -17.00
N ASN A 88 -0.70 -14.55 -17.01
CA ASN A 88 -1.92 -14.03 -16.37
C ASN A 88 -1.78 -13.91 -14.84
N ARG A 89 -1.23 -12.79 -14.38
CA ARG A 89 -1.32 -12.28 -13.00
C ARG A 89 -2.53 -11.36 -12.89
N LEU A 90 -3.08 -11.21 -11.69
CA LEU A 90 -4.19 -10.28 -11.47
C LEU A 90 -4.12 -9.65 -10.08
N TYR A 91 -4.73 -8.49 -9.95
CA TYR A 91 -4.99 -7.86 -8.66
C TYR A 91 -6.39 -7.23 -8.63
N ILE A 92 -6.92 -7.11 -7.41
CA ILE A 92 -8.14 -6.35 -7.13
C ILE A 92 -7.72 -4.94 -6.74
N TYR A 93 -8.37 -3.93 -7.31
CA TYR A 93 -8.14 -2.54 -6.92
C TYR A 93 -9.45 -1.76 -6.83
N ARG A 94 -9.38 -0.62 -6.17
CA ARG A 94 -10.46 0.37 -6.18
C ARG A 94 -9.98 1.60 -6.92
N ASN A 95 -10.74 2.07 -7.90
CA ASN A 95 -10.43 3.33 -8.56
C ASN A 95 -11.04 4.48 -7.75
N ILE A 96 -10.20 5.37 -7.24
CA ILE A 96 -10.61 6.54 -6.46
C ILE A 96 -10.22 7.77 -7.28
N THR A 97 -11.19 8.62 -7.60
CA THR A 97 -11.00 9.83 -8.41
C THR A 97 -11.47 11.09 -7.70
N GLU A 98 -12.12 10.92 -6.54
CA GLU A 98 -12.56 12.03 -5.72
C GLU A 98 -11.34 12.65 -5.01
N PRO A 99 -11.28 13.99 -4.89
CA PRO A 99 -10.23 14.63 -4.11
C PRO A 99 -10.34 14.26 -2.63
N GLY A 100 -9.19 14.04 -2.00
CA GLY A 100 -9.12 13.64 -0.60
C GLY A 100 -7.83 12.91 -0.27
N THR A 101 -7.67 12.61 1.02
CA THR A 101 -6.57 11.78 1.51
C THR A 101 -7.08 10.37 1.82
N TYR A 102 -6.44 9.38 1.21
CA TYR A 102 -6.83 7.98 1.29
C TYR A 102 -5.74 7.15 1.94
N GLU A 103 -6.14 6.18 2.75
CA GLU A 103 -5.25 5.26 3.43
C GLU A 103 -5.09 3.98 2.59
N LEU A 104 -3.86 3.69 2.16
CA LEU A 104 -3.48 2.42 1.54
C LEU A 104 -2.87 1.53 2.62
N ARG A 105 -3.65 0.57 3.14
CA ARG A 105 -3.21 -0.30 4.22
C ARG A 105 -2.65 -1.64 3.74
N GLY A 106 -1.79 -2.22 4.56
CA GLY A 106 -1.40 -3.62 4.47
C GLY A 106 -2.37 -4.57 5.16
N SER A 107 -2.03 -5.86 5.11
CA SER A 107 -2.67 -6.89 5.92
C SER A 107 -2.58 -6.57 7.41
N VAL A 108 -3.61 -6.96 8.16
CA VAL A 108 -3.66 -6.78 9.61
C VAL A 108 -2.89 -7.92 10.27
N ALA A 109 -2.02 -7.57 11.21
CA ALA A 109 -1.29 -8.48 12.07
C ALA A 109 -1.82 -8.39 13.51
N GLU A 110 -1.58 -9.45 14.29
CA GLU A 110 -1.93 -9.56 15.71
C GLU A 110 -0.65 -9.73 16.51
N VAL A 111 -0.44 -8.90 17.54
CA VAL A 111 0.78 -8.93 18.35
C VAL A 111 0.87 -10.25 19.10
N VAL A 112 1.81 -11.11 18.71
CA VAL A 112 2.06 -12.42 19.32
C VAL A 112 3.56 -12.52 19.62
N ASP A 113 3.90 -12.90 20.83
CA ASP A 113 5.30 -12.94 21.29
C ASP A 113 6.16 -13.88 20.43
N GLY A 114 7.25 -13.35 19.87
CA GLY A 114 8.15 -14.05 18.94
C GLY A 114 7.59 -14.28 17.53
N ALA A 115 6.41 -13.75 17.19
CA ALA A 115 5.85 -13.88 15.85
C ALA A 115 6.51 -12.93 14.85
N MET A 116 6.64 -13.41 13.61
CA MET A 116 7.13 -12.64 12.47
C MET A 116 5.98 -12.33 11.52
N PHE A 117 5.93 -11.10 11.05
CA PHE A 117 4.97 -10.61 10.07
C PHE A 117 5.70 -10.02 8.89
N GLU A 118 5.29 -10.38 7.69
CA GLU A 118 5.88 -9.89 6.45
C GLU A 118 4.83 -9.12 5.64
N TRP A 119 5.16 -7.88 5.30
CA TRP A 119 4.47 -7.13 4.28
C TRP A 119 5.31 -7.05 3.02
N ASN A 120 4.69 -7.31 1.88
CA ASN A 120 5.28 -7.24 0.55
C ASN A 120 4.18 -6.77 -0.43
N PRO A 121 4.46 -6.57 -1.74
CA PRO A 121 3.47 -5.94 -2.62
C PRO A 121 2.18 -6.75 -2.81
N SER A 122 2.17 -8.03 -2.47
CA SER A 122 0.96 -8.86 -2.50
C SER A 122 -0.04 -8.55 -1.39
N ASN A 123 0.41 -7.94 -0.29
CA ASN A 123 -0.39 -7.72 0.90
C ASN A 123 -0.28 -6.31 1.48
N PHE A 124 0.50 -5.42 0.86
CA PHE A 124 0.59 -4.01 1.15
C PHE A 124 0.60 -3.18 -0.13
N ALA A 125 -0.53 -2.52 -0.40
CA ALA A 125 -0.74 -1.73 -1.61
C ALA A 125 0.06 -0.41 -1.65
N GLY A 126 0.77 -0.06 -0.57
CA GLY A 126 1.68 1.08 -0.54
C GLY A 126 3.05 0.80 -1.14
N PHE A 127 3.35 -0.45 -1.52
CA PHE A 127 4.57 -0.78 -2.24
C PHE A 127 4.39 -0.73 -3.75
N TYR A 128 5.48 -0.43 -4.45
CA TYR A 128 5.50 -0.48 -5.89
C TYR A 128 5.31 -1.91 -6.39
N TYR A 129 4.42 -2.08 -7.37
CA TYR A 129 4.27 -3.34 -8.10
C TYR A 129 3.85 -3.14 -9.55
N ASP A 130 4.64 -3.69 -10.48
CA ASP A 130 4.30 -3.85 -11.89
C ASP A 130 3.76 -5.27 -12.12
N VAL A 131 2.46 -5.39 -12.40
CA VAL A 131 1.80 -6.68 -12.59
C VAL A 131 2.22 -7.37 -13.90
N ASP A 132 2.53 -6.59 -14.94
CA ASP A 132 2.87 -7.08 -16.26
C ASP A 132 4.26 -7.72 -16.21
N GLU A 133 5.22 -6.98 -15.65
CA GLU A 133 6.63 -7.40 -15.57
C GLU A 133 6.98 -8.19 -14.29
N ASN A 134 6.08 -8.27 -13.31
CA ASN A 134 6.33 -8.84 -11.98
C ASN A 134 7.48 -8.15 -11.24
N LEU A 135 7.45 -6.82 -11.23
CA LEU A 135 8.48 -6.02 -10.57
C LEU A 135 7.94 -5.49 -9.25
N GLY A 136 8.68 -5.71 -8.18
CA GLY A 136 8.31 -5.31 -6.83
C GLY A 136 8.84 -6.33 -5.83
N THR A 137 9.91 -5.93 -5.13
CA THR A 137 10.66 -6.76 -4.18
C THR A 137 10.65 -6.20 -2.76
N GLU A 138 9.99 -5.06 -2.55
CA GLU A 138 9.98 -4.39 -1.24
C GLU A 138 9.36 -5.30 -0.19
N ALA A 139 10.03 -5.45 0.95
CA ALA A 139 9.52 -6.21 2.07
C ALA A 139 9.75 -5.45 3.37
N ILE A 140 8.76 -5.49 4.27
CA ILE A 140 8.91 -5.13 5.69
C ILE A 140 8.64 -6.36 6.52
N ILE A 141 9.63 -6.77 7.29
CA ILE A 141 9.54 -7.88 8.23
C ILE A 141 9.54 -7.29 9.64
N MET A 142 8.53 -7.62 10.44
CA MET A 142 8.44 -7.21 11.84
C MET A 142 8.44 -8.43 12.75
N THR A 143 9.22 -8.35 13.83
CA THR A 143 9.21 -9.36 14.90
C THR A 143 8.75 -8.71 16.20
N THR A 144 7.66 -9.22 16.79
CA THR A 144 7.12 -8.67 18.04
C THR A 144 7.60 -9.45 19.25
N TYR A 145 8.09 -8.76 20.27
CA TYR A 145 8.31 -9.31 21.61
C TYR A 145 7.53 -8.50 22.63
N GLY A 146 6.60 -9.15 23.34
CA GLY A 146 5.55 -8.44 24.08
C GLY A 146 4.81 -7.46 23.17
N ASN A 147 4.76 -6.19 23.55
CA ASN A 147 4.14 -5.12 22.75
C ASN A 147 5.18 -4.23 22.05
N THR A 148 6.38 -4.74 21.78
CA THR A 148 7.48 -3.96 21.22
C THR A 148 8.09 -4.61 19.99
N LEU A 149 8.59 -3.77 19.08
CA LEU A 149 9.50 -4.14 18.02
C LEU A 149 10.88 -3.68 18.51
N ASP A 150 11.68 -4.63 18.97
CA ASP A 150 12.95 -4.35 19.62
C ASP A 150 14.02 -3.94 18.61
N GLU A 151 14.83 -2.95 18.93
CA GLU A 151 16.00 -2.63 18.12
C GLU A 151 17.09 -3.71 18.24
N PRO A 152 17.94 -3.88 17.21
CA PRO A 152 17.88 -3.21 15.91
C PRO A 152 17.03 -3.97 14.87
N ASN A 153 16.59 -5.20 15.16
CA ASN A 153 16.03 -6.13 14.16
C ASN A 153 14.53 -6.43 14.34
N GLY A 154 13.83 -5.61 15.13
CA GLY A 154 12.38 -5.72 15.35
C GLY A 154 11.60 -5.27 14.12
N VAL A 155 12.21 -4.43 13.28
CA VAL A 155 11.76 -4.11 11.92
C VAL A 155 12.94 -4.21 10.98
N ILE A 156 12.76 -4.90 9.86
CA ILE A 156 13.70 -4.97 8.75
C ILE A 156 12.94 -4.56 7.49
N TYR A 157 13.47 -3.61 6.74
CA TYR A 157 13.05 -3.30 5.38
C TYR A 157 14.12 -3.79 4.41
N GLU A 158 13.71 -4.46 3.34
CA GLU A 158 14.60 -4.94 2.29
C GLU A 158 13.99 -4.63 0.92
N THR A 159 14.85 -4.28 -0.04
CA THR A 159 14.48 -4.22 -1.45
C THR A 159 15.67 -4.61 -2.33
N VAL A 160 15.38 -5.18 -3.50
CA VAL A 160 16.35 -5.77 -4.42
C VAL A 160 16.06 -5.28 -5.84
N ALA A 161 17.05 -4.77 -6.55
CA ALA A 161 16.81 -4.36 -7.94
C ALA A 161 16.48 -5.59 -8.80
N GLN A 162 15.60 -5.36 -9.78
CA GLN A 162 15.28 -6.33 -10.82
C GLN A 162 15.69 -5.77 -12.17
N GLN A 163 16.07 -6.65 -13.10
CA GLN A 163 16.33 -6.27 -14.48
C GLN A 163 15.00 -6.08 -15.22
N LYS A 164 14.92 -5.01 -16.02
CA LYS A 164 13.80 -4.70 -16.89
C LYS A 164 14.33 -4.35 -18.28
N ASP A 165 13.65 -4.87 -19.30
CA ASP A 165 13.94 -4.52 -20.69
C ASP A 165 13.64 -3.04 -20.98
N PHE A 166 14.49 -2.41 -21.79
CA PHE A 166 14.11 -1.16 -22.42
C PHE A 166 13.00 -1.41 -23.46
N ASN A 167 12.06 -0.47 -23.57
CA ASN A 167 11.04 -0.49 -24.63
C ASN A 167 11.66 -0.61 -26.04
N PHE A 168 12.85 -0.05 -26.24
CA PHE A 168 13.64 -0.26 -27.44
C PHE A 168 14.67 -1.37 -27.20
N ALA A 169 14.36 -2.58 -27.68
CA ALA A 169 15.10 -3.79 -27.37
C ALA A 169 16.61 -3.73 -27.68
N GLU A 170 17.08 -2.91 -28.63
CA GLU A 170 18.53 -2.78 -28.89
C GLU A 170 19.32 -2.15 -27.73
N TRP A 171 18.65 -1.47 -26.80
CA TRP A 171 19.27 -0.90 -25.60
C TRP A 171 19.53 -1.94 -24.51
N GLY A 172 18.93 -3.13 -24.61
CA GLY A 172 19.08 -4.21 -23.63
C GLY A 172 18.22 -3.97 -22.38
N GLU A 173 18.83 -4.15 -21.21
CA GLU A 173 18.16 -4.11 -19.91
C GLU A 173 18.75 -3.04 -18.99
N TYR A 174 17.96 -2.67 -17.98
CA TYR A 174 18.40 -1.83 -16.88
C TYR A 174 17.91 -2.39 -15.54
N TRP A 175 18.59 -1.98 -14.47
CA TRP A 175 18.17 -2.25 -13.11
C TRP A 175 17.12 -1.24 -12.67
N THR A 176 16.01 -1.74 -12.16
CA THR A 176 14.92 -0.96 -11.57
C THR A 176 14.65 -1.46 -10.15
N MET A 177 14.30 -0.56 -9.23
CA MET A 177 14.12 -0.89 -7.81
C MET A 177 12.93 -0.14 -7.24
N GLY A 178 12.04 -0.85 -6.56
CA GLY A 178 11.06 -0.23 -5.67
C GLY A 178 11.76 0.25 -4.40
N PHE A 179 11.58 1.51 -4.03
CA PHE A 179 12.16 2.09 -2.82
C PHE A 179 11.14 3.02 -2.16
N LEU A 180 10.74 2.71 -0.94
CA LEU A 180 9.72 3.43 -0.17
C LEU A 180 8.41 3.62 -0.96
N GLY A 181 7.96 2.60 -1.70
CA GLY A 181 6.71 2.60 -2.45
C GLY A 181 6.78 3.17 -3.87
N GLU A 182 7.92 3.71 -4.28
CA GLU A 182 8.13 4.31 -5.61
C GLU A 182 9.17 3.54 -6.43
N ASN A 183 9.07 3.60 -7.76
CA ASN A 183 10.03 2.92 -8.63
C ASN A 183 11.15 3.84 -9.10
N TYR A 184 12.39 3.35 -9.00
CA TYR A 184 13.59 4.08 -9.38
C TYR A 184 14.43 3.29 -10.39
N PHE A 185 15.09 4.03 -11.27
CA PHE A 185 16.20 3.50 -12.05
C PHE A 185 17.41 3.33 -11.13
N ALA A 186 17.93 2.10 -11.02
CA ALA A 186 19.05 1.75 -10.16
C ALA A 186 20.38 1.62 -10.92
N GLY A 187 20.35 1.50 -12.25
CA GLY A 187 21.57 1.45 -13.05
C GLY A 187 21.36 0.76 -14.39
N TYR A 188 22.39 0.81 -15.24
CA TYR A 188 22.40 0.05 -16.48
C TYR A 188 22.94 -1.35 -16.26
N VAL A 189 22.41 -2.32 -16.98
CA VAL A 189 23.04 -3.65 -17.07
C VAL A 189 24.21 -3.54 -18.06
N PRO A 190 25.46 -3.79 -17.65
CA PRO A 190 26.58 -3.78 -18.58
C PRO A 190 26.44 -4.89 -19.63
N ASP A 191 26.84 -4.62 -20.87
CA ASP A 191 26.88 -5.66 -21.90
C ASP A 191 28.01 -6.69 -21.65
N GLU A 192 28.08 -7.74 -22.47
CA GLU A 192 29.10 -8.80 -22.36
C GLU A 192 30.56 -8.27 -22.41
N THR A 193 30.77 -7.02 -22.84
CA THR A 193 32.08 -6.35 -22.90
C THR A 193 32.30 -5.35 -21.77
N GLY A 194 31.33 -5.18 -20.87
CA GLY A 194 31.35 -4.18 -19.81
C GLY A 194 31.06 -2.75 -20.30
N SER A 195 30.53 -2.58 -21.52
CA SER A 195 30.27 -1.26 -22.11
C SER A 195 28.83 -0.82 -21.89
N LEU A 196 28.65 0.45 -21.51
CA LEU A 196 27.35 1.11 -21.45
C LEU A 196 26.97 1.60 -22.85
N ARG A 197 25.93 1.02 -23.45
CA ARG A 197 25.45 1.40 -24.79
C ARG A 197 24.84 2.80 -24.80
N SER A 198 25.64 3.82 -25.14
CA SER A 198 25.12 5.13 -25.56
C SER A 198 25.06 5.19 -27.09
N ARG A 199 24.06 4.55 -27.70
CA ARG A 199 23.81 4.72 -29.14
C ARG A 199 22.83 5.88 -29.33
N LEU A 200 23.38 7.09 -29.45
CA LEU A 200 22.66 8.19 -30.08
C LEU A 200 22.49 7.82 -31.57
N SER A 201 21.25 7.78 -32.06
CA SER A 201 20.99 7.45 -33.46
C SER A 201 21.74 8.42 -34.38
N ASP A 202 22.55 7.85 -35.27
CA ASP A 202 23.42 8.62 -36.17
C ASP A 202 22.57 9.39 -37.19
N CYS A 203 22.53 10.72 -37.03
CA CYS A 203 21.80 11.66 -37.88
C CYS A 203 22.58 12.01 -39.15
N THR A 204 23.01 11.01 -39.93
CA THR A 204 23.85 11.26 -41.10
C THR A 204 23.03 11.31 -42.40
N GLY A 205 22.54 12.51 -42.77
CA GLY A 205 22.37 12.86 -44.19
C GLY A 205 21.04 13.47 -44.69
N GLY A 206 20.10 13.88 -43.85
CA GLY A 206 18.83 14.51 -44.30
C GLY A 206 18.34 15.60 -43.35
N ARG A 207 17.53 16.55 -43.85
CA ARG A 207 16.93 17.67 -43.07
C ARG A 207 15.99 17.24 -41.93
N THR A 208 15.84 15.94 -41.69
CA THR A 208 14.97 15.32 -40.70
C THR A 208 15.65 14.08 -40.13
N CYS A 209 15.74 14.00 -38.81
CA CYS A 209 16.05 12.76 -38.10
C CYS A 209 14.78 12.17 -37.53
N VAL A 210 14.62 10.85 -37.62
CA VAL A 210 13.58 10.12 -36.89
C VAL A 210 14.21 9.70 -35.57
N ILE A 211 13.65 10.18 -34.46
CA ILE A 211 14.03 9.73 -33.13
C ILE A 211 13.22 8.46 -32.86
N ASP A 212 13.92 7.33 -32.75
CA ASP A 212 13.35 6.02 -32.47
C ASP A 212 13.79 5.59 -31.05
N GLY A 213 13.06 6.09 -30.06
CA GLY A 213 13.36 5.92 -28.63
C GLY A 213 13.93 7.18 -27.97
N ILE A 214 13.32 7.58 -26.86
CA ILE A 214 13.86 8.58 -25.91
C ILE A 214 13.77 7.97 -24.52
N TRP A 215 14.86 8.06 -23.76
CA TRP A 215 14.90 7.67 -22.36
C TRP A 215 15.71 8.69 -21.57
N GLN A 216 15.18 9.13 -20.42
CA GLN A 216 15.80 10.12 -19.56
C GLN A 216 15.70 9.69 -18.10
N ILE A 217 16.77 9.92 -17.36
CA ILE A 217 16.78 9.86 -15.90
C ILE A 217 16.37 11.20 -15.32
N SER A 218 15.78 11.16 -14.12
CA SER A 218 15.60 12.36 -13.30
C SER A 218 16.95 13.07 -13.10
N THR A 219 16.92 14.40 -13.10
CA THR A 219 18.08 15.22 -12.71
C THR A 219 18.23 15.35 -11.20
N HIS A 220 17.32 14.76 -10.43
CA HIS A 220 17.29 14.77 -8.96
C HIS A 220 17.39 13.32 -8.45
N PRO A 221 18.61 12.75 -8.35
CA PRO A 221 18.79 11.43 -7.76
C PRO A 221 18.55 11.48 -6.25
N ILE A 222 18.08 10.37 -5.68
CA ILE A 222 18.00 10.16 -4.23
C ILE A 222 19.26 9.40 -3.81
N PRO A 223 20.21 10.03 -3.12
CA PRO A 223 21.35 9.31 -2.58
C PRO A 223 20.88 8.41 -1.44
N VAL A 224 21.34 7.16 -1.44
CA VAL A 224 21.16 6.22 -0.34
C VAL A 224 22.55 5.78 0.11
N GLU A 225 22.88 6.09 1.35
CA GLU A 225 24.16 5.78 1.98
C GLU A 225 23.90 5.04 3.28
N GLU A 226 24.82 4.17 3.71
CA GLU A 226 24.78 3.58 5.04
C GLU A 226 24.69 4.68 6.11
N ASP A 227 24.03 4.37 7.23
CA ASP A 227 23.70 5.30 8.32
C ASP A 227 22.70 6.41 7.96
N THR A 228 22.11 6.39 6.75
CA THR A 228 21.01 7.33 6.42
C THR A 228 19.74 6.96 7.20
N GLU A 229 19.22 7.91 7.98
CA GLU A 229 17.99 7.73 8.77
C GLU A 229 16.73 8.12 7.99
N TYR A 230 15.72 7.25 8.06
CA TYR A 230 14.34 7.45 7.59
C TYR A 230 13.39 7.23 8.78
N ASP A 231 13.10 8.30 9.53
CA ASP A 231 12.28 8.31 10.75
C ASP A 231 12.74 7.33 11.85
N LYS A 232 12.28 6.08 11.80
CA LYS A 232 12.60 5.02 12.76
C LYS A 232 13.49 3.93 12.18
N MET A 233 13.83 4.05 10.91
CA MET A 233 14.64 3.08 10.20
C MET A 233 15.98 3.72 9.80
N THR A 234 17.04 2.93 9.81
CA THR A 234 18.39 3.36 9.42
C THR A 234 18.91 2.42 8.33
N VAL A 235 19.49 2.96 7.27
CA VAL A 235 20.14 2.18 6.21
C VAL A 235 21.36 1.46 6.77
N GLN A 236 21.35 0.14 6.69
CA GLN A 236 22.42 -0.71 7.22
C GLN A 236 23.33 -1.24 6.12
N VAL A 237 22.77 -1.51 4.94
CA VAL A 237 23.48 -2.11 3.83
C VAL A 237 23.05 -1.43 2.54
N VAL A 238 24.04 -1.01 1.76
CA VAL A 238 23.89 -0.63 0.35
C VAL A 238 24.89 -1.47 -0.45
N ASP A 239 24.43 -2.56 -1.05
CA ASP A 239 25.27 -3.46 -1.82
C ASP A 239 25.02 -3.28 -3.32
N ALA A 240 25.98 -2.69 -4.02
CA ALA A 240 25.92 -2.45 -5.46
C ALA A 240 26.18 -3.70 -6.32
N ASP A 241 26.80 -4.75 -5.75
CA ASP A 241 27.05 -6.00 -6.46
C ASP A 241 25.80 -6.89 -6.45
N SER A 242 25.15 -6.99 -5.30
CA SER A 242 23.87 -7.73 -5.16
C SER A 242 22.63 -6.89 -5.46
N MET A 243 22.80 -5.57 -5.63
CA MET A 243 21.74 -4.60 -5.84
C MET A 243 20.68 -4.59 -4.74
N VAL A 244 21.13 -4.68 -3.49
CA VAL A 244 20.26 -4.77 -2.29
C VAL A 244 20.41 -3.53 -1.43
N ILE A 245 19.29 -3.05 -0.91
CA ILE A 245 19.23 -2.09 0.19
C ILE A 245 18.50 -2.74 1.36
N MET A 246 19.11 -2.69 2.56
CA MET A 246 18.46 -3.09 3.80
C MET A 246 18.47 -1.95 4.81
N MET A 247 17.34 -1.75 5.47
CA MET A 247 17.22 -0.89 6.64
C MET A 247 16.71 -1.70 7.83
N ASN A 248 17.06 -1.28 9.03
CA ASN A 248 16.49 -1.84 10.26
C ASN A 248 16.13 -0.72 11.24
N ASN A 249 15.53 -1.05 12.38
CA ASN A 249 15.17 -0.05 13.39
C ASN A 249 16.29 0.20 14.41
N GLU A 250 17.55 0.26 13.96
CA GLU A 250 18.69 0.66 14.80
C GLU A 250 18.39 1.98 15.54
N ASP A 251 18.81 2.02 16.82
CA ASP A 251 18.58 3.11 17.77
C ASP A 251 17.10 3.47 18.05
N ASN A 252 16.15 2.67 17.54
CA ASN A 252 14.73 2.95 17.58
C ASN A 252 13.89 1.74 18.01
N LYS A 253 13.82 1.47 19.31
CA LYS A 253 12.77 0.60 19.87
C LYS A 253 11.37 1.18 19.63
N ILE A 254 10.48 0.42 18.99
CA ILE A 254 9.10 0.85 18.69
C ILE A 254 8.12 0.17 19.65
N ILE A 255 7.25 0.95 20.28
CA ILE A 255 6.21 0.45 21.19
C ILE A 255 4.86 0.47 20.49
N LEU A 256 4.20 -0.69 20.47
CA LEU A 256 2.82 -0.87 20.03
C LEU A 256 1.90 -0.73 21.25
N SER A 257 1.06 0.29 21.25
CA SER A 257 0.02 0.51 22.26
C SER A 257 -1.31 0.74 21.56
N GLU A 258 -2.44 0.51 22.22
CA GLU A 258 -3.77 0.76 21.64
C GLU A 258 -3.91 2.18 21.07
N ASN A 259 -4.73 2.30 20.03
CA ASN A 259 -5.14 3.57 19.42
C ASN A 259 -3.97 4.52 19.08
N LYS A 260 -2.90 3.97 18.51
CA LYS A 260 -1.70 4.72 18.16
C LYS A 260 -1.51 4.76 16.65
N ASP A 261 -1.10 5.93 16.19
CA ASP A 261 -0.65 6.19 14.82
C ASP A 261 0.74 6.80 14.90
N GLN A 262 1.74 6.13 14.34
CA GLN A 262 3.14 6.54 14.44
C GLN A 262 3.89 6.32 13.12
N PRO A 263 4.85 7.20 12.77
CA PRO A 263 5.70 7.01 11.61
C PRO A 263 6.59 5.77 11.77
N LEU A 264 6.95 5.16 10.64
CA LEU A 264 7.96 4.11 10.56
C LEU A 264 9.14 4.56 9.70
N MET A 265 8.89 4.86 8.42
CA MET A 265 9.89 5.36 7.48
C MET A 265 9.21 6.04 6.29
N GLY A 266 9.66 7.25 5.95
CA GLY A 266 9.07 8.01 4.84
C GLY A 266 7.56 8.19 5.06
N ASP A 267 6.76 7.83 4.05
CA ASP A 267 5.31 7.90 4.15
C ASP A 267 4.66 6.66 4.80
N ILE A 268 5.44 5.64 5.13
CA ILE A 268 4.96 4.40 5.75
C ILE A 268 4.82 4.59 7.26
N ARG A 269 3.65 4.21 7.77
CA ARG A 269 3.23 4.41 9.16
C ARG A 269 2.69 3.12 9.75
N ILE A 270 2.71 3.00 11.08
CA ILE A 270 2.08 1.92 11.83
C ILE A 270 0.82 2.46 12.51
N LYS A 271 -0.28 1.73 12.37
CA LYS A 271 -1.52 1.98 13.10
C LYS A 271 -1.90 0.78 13.96
N THR A 272 -2.25 1.02 15.21
CA THR A 272 -2.75 0.01 16.14
C THR A 272 -4.24 0.22 16.41
N ALA A 273 -4.96 -0.88 16.62
CA ALA A 273 -6.38 -0.85 16.89
C ALA A 273 -6.71 -0.17 18.23
N ASP A 274 -7.85 0.51 18.27
CA ASP A 274 -8.49 0.97 19.50
C ASP A 274 -9.31 -0.20 20.07
N GLN A 275 -8.72 -0.95 20.99
CA GLN A 275 -9.32 -2.15 21.59
C GLN A 275 -9.58 -1.90 23.07
N ASP A 276 -10.80 -2.15 23.54
CA ASP A 276 -11.16 -2.00 24.95
C ASP A 276 -10.40 -2.96 25.88
N ALA A 277 -9.95 -4.10 25.34
CA ALA A 277 -9.16 -5.10 26.03
C ALA A 277 -8.09 -5.69 25.10
N ILE A 278 -6.91 -5.94 25.66
CA ILE A 278 -5.80 -6.65 25.02
C ILE A 278 -5.48 -7.86 25.90
N SER A 279 -5.63 -9.05 25.36
CA SER A 279 -5.30 -10.31 26.04
C SER A 279 -4.62 -11.29 25.06
N VAL A 280 -4.31 -12.48 25.54
CA VAL A 280 -3.77 -13.55 24.67
C VAL A 280 -4.84 -14.06 23.71
N GLU A 281 -6.11 -14.05 24.13
CA GLU A 281 -7.27 -14.44 23.31
C GLU A 281 -7.72 -13.33 22.36
N GLU A 282 -7.44 -12.08 22.70
CA GLU A 282 -7.71 -10.90 21.87
C GLU A 282 -6.44 -10.02 21.75
N PRO A 283 -5.45 -10.44 20.95
CA PRO A 283 -4.21 -9.69 20.82
C PRO A 283 -4.43 -8.30 20.22
N LEU A 284 -3.48 -7.39 20.45
CA LEU A 284 -3.49 -6.07 19.83
C LEU A 284 -3.32 -6.24 18.31
N ARG A 285 -4.25 -5.70 17.53
CA ARG A 285 -4.16 -5.66 16.07
C ARG A 285 -3.42 -4.42 15.60
N PHE A 286 -2.61 -4.58 14.57
CA PHE A 286 -1.90 -3.48 13.92
C PHE A 286 -1.72 -3.74 12.43
N TYR A 287 -1.43 -2.69 11.68
CA TYR A 287 -1.07 -2.77 10.27
C TYR A 287 -0.17 -1.61 9.88
N ILE A 288 0.58 -1.78 8.79
CA ILE A 288 1.30 -0.69 8.14
C ILE A 288 0.42 -0.04 7.07
N TYR A 289 0.62 1.25 6.83
CA TYR A 289 -0.12 1.97 5.80
C TYR A 289 0.67 3.16 5.23
N THR A 290 0.30 3.63 4.05
CA THR A 290 0.70 4.94 3.49
C THR A 290 -0.53 5.80 3.17
N LYS A 291 -0.33 7.11 2.96
CA LYS A 291 -1.40 8.05 2.61
C LYS A 291 -1.18 8.61 1.21
N GLU A 292 -2.21 8.51 0.38
CA GLU A 292 -2.26 9.16 -0.93
C GLU A 292 -3.21 10.34 -0.91
N THR A 293 -2.82 11.44 -1.53
CA THR A 293 -3.67 12.63 -1.65
C THR A 293 -3.96 12.95 -3.10
N ILE A 294 -5.25 12.96 -3.45
CA ILE A 294 -5.74 13.41 -4.74
C ILE A 294 -6.12 14.88 -4.58
N GLU A 295 -5.37 15.76 -5.24
CA GLU A 295 -5.66 17.20 -5.26
C GLU A 295 -6.85 17.52 -6.18
N SER A 296 -7.54 18.63 -5.88
CA SER A 296 -8.74 19.10 -6.59
C SER A 296 -8.43 19.88 -7.87
#